data_AF-Q75ZK0-F1
#
_entry.id   AF-Q75ZK0-F1
#
_cell.length_a   1.000
_cell.length_b   1.000
_cell.length_c   1.000
_cell.angle_alpha   90.00
_cell.angle_beta   90.00
_cell.angle_gamma   90.00
#
_symmetry.space_group_name_H-M   'P 1'
#
loop_
_entity.id
_entity.type
_entity.pdbx_description
1 polymer ?
#
loop_
_entity_poly.entity_id
_entity_poly.type
_entity_poly.pdbx_seq_one_letter_code
_entity_poly.pdbx_strand_id
1 'polypeptide(L)'
;LAFERLDKDVAKRLENTFAWHSYAHSRSKVATGLATTEEVDALPPVCWRMVWRNPVNGRGALYLASHAYGVEGMDADAGKALIEQLTEAATALGVTYLHQWKQGDV
;
A
#
# COMPACT_ATOMS: atom_id res chain seq x y z
N LEU A 1 0.61 9.27 -11.98
CA LEU A 1 0.54 8.45 -10.74
C LEU A 1 0.89 7.01 -11.08
N ALA A 2 1.33 6.20 -10.12
CA ALA A 2 1.65 4.78 -10.38
C ALA A 2 0.50 4.03 -11.04
N PHE A 3 -0.72 4.25 -10.55
CA PHE A 3 -1.94 3.66 -11.10
C PHE A 3 -2.15 3.95 -12.60
N GLU A 4 -1.86 5.18 -13.04
CA GLU A 4 -2.04 5.60 -14.45
C GLU A 4 -1.02 4.99 -15.40
N ARG A 5 0.08 4.42 -14.87
CA ARG A 5 1.13 3.78 -15.66
C ARG A 5 0.92 2.27 -15.82
N LEU A 6 -0.05 1.70 -15.12
CA LEU A 6 -0.37 0.28 -15.23
C LEU A 6 -1.04 -0.01 -16.57
N ASP A 7 -0.90 -1.25 -17.06
CA ASP A 7 -1.71 -1.75 -18.16
C ASP A 7 -3.20 -1.57 -17.86
N LYS A 8 -3.98 -1.16 -18.87
CA LYS A 8 -5.39 -0.79 -18.69
C LYS A 8 -6.22 -1.93 -18.09
N ASP A 9 -5.92 -3.16 -18.46
CA ASP A 9 -6.60 -4.34 -17.93
C ASP A 9 -6.26 -4.59 -16.45
N VAL A 10 -5.01 -4.36 -16.06
CA VAL A 10 -4.57 -4.45 -14.66
C VAL A 10 -5.22 -3.33 -13.84
N ALA A 11 -5.19 -2.10 -14.32
CA ALA A 11 -5.81 -0.95 -13.66
C ALA A 11 -7.32 -1.18 -13.44
N LYS A 12 -8.04 -1.68 -14.46
CA LYS A 12 -9.48 -1.98 -14.38
C LYS A 12 -9.79 -3.06 -13.34
N ARG A 13 -8.95 -4.11 -13.27
CA ARG A 13 -9.11 -5.16 -12.25
C ARG A 13 -8.92 -4.61 -10.84
N LEU A 14 -7.93 -3.73 -10.66
CA LEU A 14 -7.60 -3.17 -9.33
C LEU A 14 -8.68 -2.24 -8.76
N GLU A 15 -9.52 -1.61 -9.58
CA GLU A 15 -10.57 -0.69 -9.07
C GLU A 15 -11.54 -1.35 -8.08
N ASN A 16 -11.68 -2.68 -8.13
CA ASN A 16 -12.56 -3.46 -7.25
C ASN A 16 -11.78 -4.40 -6.32
N THR A 17 -10.53 -4.06 -6.00
CA THR A 17 -9.69 -4.84 -5.07
C THR A 17 -9.47 -4.10 -3.75
N PHE A 18 -9.30 -4.88 -2.69
CA PHE A 18 -9.14 -4.39 -1.32
C PHE A 18 -7.94 -5.07 -0.68
N ALA A 19 -7.12 -4.32 0.05
CA ALA A 19 -5.99 -4.85 0.78
C ALA A 19 -6.25 -4.79 2.29
N TRP A 20 -5.79 -5.82 3.00
CA TRP A 20 -5.73 -5.82 4.45
C TRP A 20 -4.47 -5.12 4.92
N HIS A 21 -4.63 -4.16 5.82
CA HIS A 21 -3.56 -3.40 6.44
C HIS A 21 -3.48 -3.74 7.94
N SER A 22 -2.29 -4.07 8.42
CA SER A 22 -2.03 -4.36 9.83
C SER A 22 -0.80 -3.59 10.31
N TYR A 23 -0.96 -2.87 11.43
CA TYR A 23 0.15 -2.24 12.16
C TYR A 23 1.21 -3.29 12.53
N ALA A 24 0.75 -4.37 13.18
CA ALA A 24 1.57 -5.49 13.64
C ALA A 24 2.39 -6.13 12.51
N HIS A 25 1.79 -6.29 11.32
CA HIS A 25 2.49 -6.80 10.15
C HIS A 25 3.70 -5.93 9.78
N SER A 26 3.56 -4.60 9.73
CA SER A 26 4.71 -3.75 9.39
C SER A 26 5.80 -3.78 10.45
N ARG A 27 5.43 -3.91 11.73
CA ARG A 27 6.37 -3.93 12.85
C ARG A 27 7.19 -5.21 12.83
N SER A 28 6.58 -6.35 12.55
CA SER A 28 7.28 -7.64 12.46
C SER A 28 8.31 -7.69 11.32
N LYS A 29 8.13 -6.89 10.25
CA LYS A 29 9.13 -6.72 9.18
C LYS A 29 10.39 -5.97 9.61
N VAL A 30 10.33 -5.22 10.72
CA VAL A 30 11.49 -4.48 11.26
C VAL A 30 12.20 -5.32 12.32
N ALA A 31 11.46 -5.78 13.33
CA ALA A 31 11.97 -6.69 14.35
C ALA A 31 10.82 -7.42 15.07
N THR A 32 11.09 -8.63 15.52
CA THR A 32 10.15 -9.41 16.34
C THR A 32 9.85 -8.69 17.66
N GLY A 33 8.59 -8.64 18.06
CA GLY A 33 8.16 -8.05 19.34
C GLY A 33 7.99 -6.53 19.36
N LEU A 34 8.10 -5.85 18.21
CA LEU A 34 7.90 -4.40 18.11
C LEU A 34 6.43 -3.95 18.23
N ALA A 35 5.47 -4.87 18.15
CA ALA A 35 4.08 -4.60 18.47
C ALA A 35 3.72 -5.40 19.72
N THR A 36 3.26 -4.74 20.77
CA THR A 36 2.81 -5.43 21.99
C THR A 36 1.46 -6.08 21.76
N THR A 37 1.09 -7.06 22.58
CA THR A 37 -0.25 -7.68 22.51
C THR A 37 -1.35 -6.65 22.67
N GLU A 38 -1.20 -5.71 23.59
CA GLU A 38 -2.15 -4.61 23.85
C GLU A 38 -2.33 -3.71 22.61
N GLU A 39 -1.25 -3.39 21.90
CA GLU A 39 -1.31 -2.61 20.66
C GLU A 39 -1.97 -3.38 19.51
N VAL A 40 -1.69 -4.69 19.40
CA VAL A 40 -2.29 -5.55 18.38
C VAL A 40 -3.81 -5.63 18.57
N ASP A 41 -4.26 -5.76 19.82
CA ASP A 41 -5.68 -5.83 20.16
C ASP A 41 -6.39 -4.48 19.92
N ALA A 42 -5.71 -3.37 20.22
CA ALA A 42 -6.25 -2.02 20.01
C ALA A 42 -6.27 -1.60 18.53
N LEU A 43 -5.42 -2.19 17.67
CA LEU A 43 -5.25 -1.84 16.26
C LEU A 43 -5.49 -3.06 15.36
N PRO A 44 -6.72 -3.60 15.33
CA PRO A 44 -7.03 -4.75 14.50
C PRO A 44 -6.83 -4.44 13.01
N PRO A 45 -6.52 -5.44 12.17
CA PRO A 45 -6.38 -5.24 10.73
C PRO A 45 -7.63 -4.61 10.10
N VAL A 46 -7.40 -3.72 9.14
CA VAL A 46 -8.46 -3.00 8.41
C VAL A 46 -8.35 -3.25 6.91
N CYS A 47 -9.49 -3.40 6.25
CA CYS A 47 -9.56 -3.67 4.82
C CYS A 47 -9.94 -2.39 4.06
N TRP A 48 -9.09 -1.97 3.12
CA TRP A 48 -9.28 -0.74 2.34
C TRP A 48 -9.17 -1.00 0.85
N ARG A 49 -9.90 -0.20 0.05
CA ARG A 49 -9.76 -0.20 -1.40
C ARG A 49 -8.31 0.08 -1.79
N MET A 50 -7.78 -0.67 -2.75
CA MET A 50 -6.42 -0.48 -3.25
C MET A 50 -6.30 0.71 -4.21
N VAL A 51 -7.42 1.22 -4.74
CA VAL A 51 -7.45 2.39 -5.62
C VAL A 51 -8.37 3.45 -5.04
N TRP A 52 -7.84 4.66 -4.88
CA TRP A 52 -8.59 5.84 -4.46
C TRP A 52 -8.64 6.88 -5.57
N ARG A 53 -9.81 7.48 -5.76
CA ARG A 53 -9.99 8.61 -6.66
C ARG A 53 -9.90 9.90 -5.86
N ASN A 54 -9.03 10.80 -6.29
CA ASN A 54 -8.95 12.13 -5.72
C ASN A 54 -10.24 12.91 -6.06
N PRO A 55 -10.97 13.46 -5.08
CA PRO A 55 -12.26 14.11 -5.34
C PRO A 55 -12.14 15.45 -6.08
N VAL A 56 -10.95 16.08 -6.08
CA VAL A 56 -10.70 17.38 -6.72
C VAL A 56 -10.37 17.23 -8.20
N ASN A 57 -9.58 16.22 -8.57
CA ASN A 57 -9.10 16.05 -9.96
C ASN A 57 -9.49 14.72 -10.61
N GLY A 58 -10.19 13.83 -9.90
CA GLY A 58 -10.68 12.56 -10.41
C GLY A 58 -9.62 11.49 -10.65
N ARG A 59 -8.32 11.80 -10.46
CA ARG A 59 -7.21 10.89 -10.76
C ARG A 59 -7.15 9.75 -9.75
N GLY A 60 -6.90 8.54 -10.24
CA GLY A 60 -6.74 7.35 -9.43
C GLY A 60 -5.32 7.21 -8.88
N ALA A 61 -5.20 6.81 -7.62
CA ALA A 61 -3.93 6.51 -6.96
C ALA A 61 -4.00 5.13 -6.29
N LEU A 62 -2.88 4.42 -6.30
CA LEU A 62 -2.72 3.19 -5.52
C LEU A 62 -2.61 3.55 -4.04
N TYR A 63 -3.36 2.87 -3.19
CA TYR A 63 -3.22 2.96 -1.74
C TYR A 63 -2.39 1.79 -1.22
N LEU A 64 -1.09 2.03 -1.15
CA LEU A 64 -0.09 1.05 -0.72
C LEU A 64 0.65 1.58 0.50
N ALA A 65 1.03 0.68 1.40
CA ALA A 65 1.86 0.96 2.56
C ALA A 65 2.53 -0.33 3.03
N SER A 66 3.57 -0.22 3.85
CA SER A 66 4.23 -1.38 4.49
C SER A 66 3.30 -2.19 5.40
N HIS A 67 2.14 -1.64 5.77
CA HIS A 67 1.07 -2.33 6.51
C HIS A 67 0.26 -3.31 5.66
N ALA A 68 0.22 -3.11 4.33
CA ALA A 68 -0.56 -3.95 3.43
C ALA A 68 0.09 -5.34 3.33
N TYR A 69 -0.66 -6.39 3.68
CA TYR A 69 -0.09 -7.75 3.78
C TYR A 69 -0.84 -8.83 3.01
N GLY A 70 -2.07 -8.54 2.58
CA GLY A 70 -2.90 -9.47 1.83
C GLY A 70 -3.98 -8.74 1.04
N VAL A 71 -4.53 -9.41 0.03
CA VAL A 71 -5.61 -8.88 -0.82
C VAL A 71 -6.86 -9.70 -0.58
N GLU A 72 -7.97 -9.03 -0.29
CA GLU A 72 -9.24 -9.67 0.02
C GLU A 72 -9.70 -10.59 -1.12
N GLY A 73 -10.09 -11.81 -0.76
CA GLY A 73 -10.54 -12.84 -1.72
C GLY A 73 -9.43 -13.47 -2.57
N MET A 74 -8.16 -13.16 -2.30
CA MET A 74 -7.01 -13.81 -2.96
C MET A 74 -6.32 -14.79 -2.01
N ASP A 75 -5.67 -15.79 -2.60
CA ASP A 75 -4.69 -16.61 -1.88
C ASP A 75 -3.58 -15.72 -1.29
N ALA A 76 -3.04 -16.12 -0.14
CA ALA A 76 -2.09 -15.30 0.62
C ALA A 76 -0.82 -14.97 -0.19
N ASP A 77 -0.24 -15.95 -0.88
CA ASP A 77 0.98 -15.75 -1.67
C ASP A 77 0.68 -14.91 -2.92
N ALA A 78 -0.45 -15.15 -3.57
CA ALA A 78 -0.90 -14.37 -4.72
C ALA A 78 -1.16 -12.90 -4.36
N GLY A 79 -1.81 -12.64 -3.22
CA GLY A 79 -2.09 -11.30 -2.72
C GLY A 79 -0.81 -10.55 -2.36
N LYS A 80 0.13 -11.23 -1.68
CA LYS A 80 1.44 -10.67 -1.36
C LYS A 80 2.23 -10.33 -2.62
N ALA A 81 2.29 -11.23 -3.59
CA ALA A 81 2.99 -10.99 -4.86
C ALA A 81 2.41 -9.79 -5.62
N LEU A 82 1.08 -9.61 -5.61
CA LEU A 82 0.44 -8.44 -6.22
C LEU A 82 0.85 -7.13 -5.50
N ILE A 83 0.87 -7.12 -4.16
CA ILE A 83 1.30 -5.95 -3.39
C ILE A 83 2.77 -5.59 -3.70
N GLU A 84 3.65 -6.59 -3.80
CA GLU A 84 5.06 -6.40 -4.14
C GLU A 84 5.23 -5.82 -5.56
N GLN A 85 4.54 -6.39 -6.55
CA GLN A 85 4.56 -5.90 -7.94
C GLN A 85 4.09 -4.44 -8.04
N LEU A 86 2.99 -4.10 -7.35
CA LEU A 86 2.46 -2.74 -7.37
C LEU A 86 3.37 -1.76 -6.64
N THR A 87 4.02 -2.20 -5.56
CA THR A 87 5.00 -1.40 -4.83
C THR A 87 6.20 -1.10 -5.71
N GLU A 88 6.75 -2.09 -6.41
CA GLU A 88 7.85 -1.93 -7.36
C GLU A 88 7.50 -0.94 -8.48
N ALA A 89 6.31 -1.07 -9.09
CA ALA A 89 5.84 -0.13 -10.11
C ALA A 89 5.64 1.30 -9.58
N ALA A 90 5.28 1.43 -8.30
CA ALA A 90 5.09 2.73 -7.66
C ALA A 90 6.42 3.41 -7.29
N THR A 91 7.48 2.64 -7.02
CA THR A 91 8.80 3.13 -6.57
C THR A 91 9.92 2.96 -7.60
N ALA A 92 9.58 2.64 -8.85
CA ALA A 92 10.53 2.50 -9.94
C ALA A 92 11.45 3.73 -10.13
N LEU A 93 12.59 3.54 -10.79
CA LEU A 93 13.52 4.63 -11.05
C LEU A 93 12.86 5.73 -11.89
N GLY A 94 13.11 6.99 -11.54
CA GLY A 94 12.61 8.16 -12.28
C GLY A 94 11.17 8.57 -11.94
N VAL A 95 10.47 7.83 -11.07
CA VAL A 95 9.12 8.21 -10.60
C VAL A 95 9.08 8.63 -9.12
N THR A 96 10.23 8.62 -8.46
CA THR A 96 10.40 9.04 -7.06
C THR A 96 11.00 10.44 -7.00
N TYR A 97 10.43 11.28 -6.15
CA TYR A 97 11.01 12.54 -5.74
C TYR A 97 11.86 12.32 -4.48
N LEU A 98 13.14 12.69 -4.54
CA LEU A 98 14.03 12.68 -3.37
C LEU A 98 14.16 14.11 -2.83
N HIS A 99 13.53 14.36 -1.68
CA HIS A 99 13.60 15.65 -1.03
C HIS A 99 14.96 15.87 -0.36
N GLN A 100 15.52 17.07 -0.52
CA GLN A 100 16.74 17.52 0.17
C GLN A 100 16.34 18.51 1.26
N TRP A 101 16.14 17.99 2.48
CA TRP A 101 15.68 18.75 3.62
C TRP A 101 16.56 19.96 3.92
N LYS A 102 15.92 21.10 4.14
CA LYS A 102 16.55 22.33 4.63
C LYS A 102 15.88 22.76 5.92
N GLN A 103 16.62 23.56 6.69
CA GLN A 103 16.07 24.16 7.89
C GLN A 103 14.81 24.97 7.55
N GLY A 104 13.70 24.66 8.20
CA GLY A 104 12.41 25.35 8.01
C GLY A 104 11.48 24.72 6.97
N ASP A 105 11.88 23.67 6.25
CA ASP A 105 10.96 22.87 5.44
C ASP A 105 9.91 22.18 6.35
N VAL A 106 8.68 22.00 5.84
CA VAL A 106 7.53 21.37 6.53
C VAL A 106 6.96 20.18 5.77
#